data_AF-F6CZ36-F1
#
_entry.id   AF-F6CZ36-F1
#
_cell.length_a   1.000
_cell.length_b   1.000
_cell.length_c   1.000
_cell.angle_alpha   90.00
_cell.angle_beta   90.00
_cell.angle_gamma   90.00
#
_symmetry.space_group_name_H-M   'P 1'
#
loop_
_entity.id
_entity.type
_entity.pdbx_description
1 polymer ?
#
loop_
_entity_poly.entity_id
_entity_poly.type
_entity_poly.pdbx_seq_one_letter_code
_entity_poly.pdbx_strand_id
1 'polypeptide(L)'
;MANMVFCKKYQTEMEALERAPLPGAKGQEVLQTVSKQAWQEWQLLQTMMINEKQLNLMQPDARKYVMEQMDKFFNNEETDKVTGYVNPDDITEL
;
A
#
# COMPACT_ATOMS: atom_id res chain seq x y z
N MET A 1 -12.69 19.53 -4.71
CA MET A 1 -12.61 19.25 -3.26
C MET A 1 -12.04 17.87 -3.12
N ALA A 2 -10.98 17.69 -2.33
CA ALA A 2 -10.42 16.37 -2.10
C ALA A 2 -11.30 15.65 -1.06
N ASN A 3 -11.74 14.44 -1.36
CA ASN A 3 -12.46 13.62 -0.38
C ASN A 3 -11.48 13.22 0.72
N MET A 4 -11.94 13.17 1.97
CA MET A 4 -11.16 12.70 3.10
C MET A 4 -11.54 11.25 3.42
N VAL A 5 -10.60 10.48 3.97
CA VAL A 5 -10.80 9.11 4.44
C VAL A 5 -10.07 8.91 5.76
N PHE A 6 -10.68 8.14 6.66
CA PHE A 6 -9.98 7.68 7.85
C PHE A 6 -9.03 6.54 7.47
N CYS A 7 -7.73 6.85 7.40
CA CYS A 7 -6.73 5.91 6.91
C CYS A 7 -6.42 4.85 7.96
N LYS A 8 -6.67 3.57 7.68
CA LYS A 8 -6.37 2.47 8.62
C LYS A 8 -4.87 2.31 8.91
N LYS A 9 -4.00 2.72 7.98
CA LYS A 9 -2.55 2.70 8.15
C LYS A 9 -2.08 3.70 9.21
N TYR A 10 -2.52 4.96 9.12
CA TYR A 10 -2.06 6.04 10.00
C TYR A 10 -3.03 6.39 11.14
N GLN A 11 -4.23 5.78 11.15
CA GLN A 11 -5.28 6.04 12.15
C GLN A 11 -5.65 7.53 12.25
N THR A 12 -5.69 8.22 11.10
CA THR A 12 -6.04 9.66 11.01
C THR A 12 -6.79 9.97 9.72
N GLU A 13 -7.50 11.10 9.67
CA GLU A 13 -8.15 11.60 8.46
C GLU A 13 -7.11 12.17 7.49
N MET A 14 -7.14 11.68 6.25
CA MET A 14 -6.21 12.07 5.20
C MET A 14 -6.92 12.14 3.84
N GLU A 15 -6.22 12.66 2.83
CA GLU A 15 -6.71 12.67 1.45
C GLU A 15 -7.07 11.25 0.97
N ALA A 16 -8.30 11.08 0.50
CA ALA A 16 -8.79 9.83 -0.06
C ALA A 16 -8.30 9.62 -1.50
N LEU A 17 -8.37 8.37 -1.95
CA LEU A 17 -8.17 8.03 -3.36
C LEU A 17 -9.31 8.59 -4.22
N GLU A 18 -8.99 9.05 -5.43
CA GLU A 18 -9.99 9.55 -6.38
C GLU A 18 -10.86 8.43 -6.98
N ARG A 19 -10.28 7.22 -7.08
CA ARG A 19 -10.96 6.03 -7.63
C ARG A 19 -10.39 4.75 -7.02
N ALA A 20 -11.18 3.69 -7.04
CA ALA A 20 -10.74 2.38 -6.59
C ALA A 20 -9.53 1.90 -7.44
N PRO A 21 -8.39 1.52 -6.81
CA PRO A 21 -7.20 1.13 -7.55
C PRO A 21 -7.24 -0.34 -8.02
N LEU A 22 -8.08 -1.15 -7.39
CA LEU A 22 -8.25 -2.57 -7.69
C LEU A 22 -9.70 -2.84 -8.12
N PRO A 23 -9.95 -3.88 -8.92
CA PRO A 23 -11.30 -4.33 -9.20
C PRO A 23 -11.90 -5.07 -7.99
N GLY A 24 -13.24 -5.08 -7.92
CA GLY A 24 -14.00 -5.87 -6.95
C GLY A 24 -14.06 -5.28 -5.54
N ALA A 25 -14.48 -6.10 -4.58
CA ALA A 25 -14.70 -5.67 -3.19
C ALA A 25 -13.42 -5.13 -2.52
N LYS A 26 -12.26 -5.67 -2.88
CA LYS A 26 -10.98 -5.22 -2.33
C LYS A 26 -10.64 -3.79 -2.72
N GLY A 27 -10.92 -3.40 -3.96
CA GLY A 27 -10.73 -2.02 -4.40
C GLY A 27 -11.64 -1.03 -3.71
N GLN A 28 -12.87 -1.44 -3.37
CA GLN A 28 -13.79 -0.63 -2.58
C GLN A 28 -13.32 -0.48 -1.14
N GLU A 29 -12.83 -1.56 -0.51
CA GLU A 29 -12.22 -1.50 0.83
C GLU A 29 -11.05 -0.51 0.86
N VAL A 30 -10.13 -0.61 -0.10
CA VAL A 30 -8.98 0.29 -0.20
C VAL A 30 -9.44 1.75 -0.40
N LEU A 31 -10.39 2.00 -1.29
CA LEU A 31 -10.93 3.33 -1.51
C LEU A 31 -11.54 3.96 -0.24
N GLN A 32 -12.17 3.15 0.62
CA GLN A 32 -12.88 3.60 1.83
C GLN A 32 -12.01 3.64 3.10
N THR A 33 -10.83 3.01 3.09
CA THR A 33 -10.01 2.85 4.31
C THR A 33 -8.55 3.24 4.14
N VAL A 34 -8.09 3.54 2.93
CA VAL A 34 -6.68 3.83 2.65
C VAL A 34 -6.57 5.23 2.06
N SER A 35 -5.66 6.03 2.62
CA SER A 35 -5.33 7.35 2.10
C SER A 35 -4.51 7.28 0.82
N LYS A 36 -4.56 8.37 0.05
CA LYS A 36 -3.74 8.55 -1.14
C LYS A 36 -2.24 8.38 -0.85
N GLN A 37 -1.77 8.92 0.27
CA GLN A 37 -0.38 8.76 0.72
C GLN A 37 -0.04 7.29 0.99
N ALA A 38 -0.83 6.60 1.83
CA ALA A 38 -0.60 5.19 2.13
C ALA A 38 -0.60 4.32 0.86
N TRP A 39 -1.47 4.64 -0.09
CA TRP A 39 -1.50 3.93 -1.37
C TRP A 39 -0.24 4.16 -2.21
N GLN A 40 0.25 5.40 -2.31
CA GLN A 40 1.49 5.71 -3.03
C GLN A 40 2.69 4.96 -2.41
N GLU A 41 2.76 4.96 -1.08
CA GLU A 41 3.77 4.23 -0.32
C GLU A 41 3.73 2.72 -0.60
N TRP A 42 2.52 2.14 -0.61
CA TRP A 42 2.31 0.76 -0.99
C TRP A 42 2.78 0.46 -2.42
N GLN A 43 2.52 1.35 -3.39
CA GLN A 43 2.97 1.14 -4.78
C GLN A 43 4.50 1.12 -4.91
N LEU A 44 5.19 1.96 -4.13
CA LEU A 44 6.66 1.95 -4.07
C LEU A 44 7.17 0.63 -3.50
N LEU A 45 6.61 0.19 -2.36
CA LEU A 45 6.96 -1.08 -1.72
C LEU A 45 6.68 -2.27 -2.65
N GLN A 46 5.51 -2.30 -3.28
CA GLN A 46 5.10 -3.30 -4.26
C GLN A 46 6.11 -3.41 -5.40
N THR A 47 6.51 -2.28 -5.98
CA THR A 47 7.48 -2.25 -7.09
C THR A 47 8.83 -2.82 -6.65
N MET A 48 9.31 -2.45 -5.47
CA MET A 48 10.55 -2.99 -4.92
C MET A 48 10.45 -4.51 -4.69
N MET A 49 9.37 -4.99 -4.08
CA MET A 49 9.14 -6.43 -3.85
C MET A 49 9.10 -7.22 -5.17
N ILE A 50 8.45 -6.69 -6.20
CA ILE A 50 8.37 -7.35 -7.51
C ILE A 50 9.76 -7.50 -8.13
N ASN A 51 10.58 -6.46 -8.06
CA ASN A 51 11.92 -6.48 -8.63
C ASN A 51 12.88 -7.38 -7.84
N GLU A 52 12.93 -7.23 -6.52
CA GLU A 52 13.84 -7.98 -5.64
C GLU A 52 13.54 -9.49 -5.65
N LYS A 53 12.27 -9.86 -5.65
CA LYS A 53 11.84 -11.28 -5.65
C LYS A 53 11.55 -11.82 -7.05
N GLN A 54 11.81 -11.02 -8.10
CA GLN A 54 11.51 -11.34 -9.50
C GLN A 54 10.10 -11.90 -9.70
N LEU A 55 9.11 -11.26 -9.07
CA LEU A 55 7.72 -11.74 -9.06
C LEU A 55 7.08 -11.55 -10.42
N ASN A 56 6.48 -12.62 -10.95
CA ASN A 56 5.69 -12.54 -12.16
C ASN A 56 4.20 -12.40 -11.83
N LEU A 57 3.64 -11.19 -11.96
CA LEU A 57 2.23 -10.89 -11.67
C LEU A 57 1.22 -11.62 -12.59
N MET A 58 1.67 -12.33 -13.62
CA MET A 58 0.81 -13.25 -14.37
C MET A 58 0.53 -14.54 -13.59
N GLN A 59 1.44 -14.93 -12.70
CA GLN A 59 1.30 -16.11 -11.86
C GLN A 59 0.33 -15.85 -10.69
N PRO A 60 -0.68 -16.71 -10.47
CA PRO A 60 -1.62 -16.58 -9.37
C PRO A 60 -0.94 -16.48 -7.99
N ASP A 61 0.11 -17.28 -7.75
CA ASP A 61 0.82 -17.30 -6.47
C ASP A 61 1.54 -15.99 -6.18
N ALA A 62 2.17 -15.39 -7.20
CA ALA A 62 2.84 -14.10 -7.06
C ALA A 62 1.82 -12.97 -6.78
N ARG A 63 0.65 -13.00 -7.44
CA ARG A 63 -0.44 -12.06 -7.14
C ARG A 63 -0.94 -12.24 -5.72
N LYS A 64 -1.14 -13.50 -5.28
CA LYS A 64 -1.57 -13.82 -3.93
C LYS A 64 -0.58 -13.29 -2.89
N TYR A 65 0.71 -13.55 -3.09
CA TYR A 65 1.76 -13.02 -2.22
C TYR A 65 1.72 -11.48 -2.14
N VAL A 66 1.65 -10.78 -3.29
CA VAL A 66 1.59 -9.32 -3.30
C VAL A 66 0.34 -8.78 -2.60
N MET A 67 -0.81 -9.44 -2.74
CA MET A 67 -2.03 -9.08 -2.02
C MET A 67 -1.92 -9.31 -0.51
N GLU A 68 -1.29 -10.41 -0.08
CA GLU A 68 -1.02 -10.67 1.34
C GLU A 68 -0.09 -9.61 1.94
N GLN A 69 0.95 -9.18 1.21
CA GLN A 69 1.83 -8.10 1.64
C GLN A 69 1.11 -6.75 1.71
N MET A 70 0.17 -6.51 0.80
CA MET A 70 -0.67 -5.30 0.81
C MET A 70 -1.50 -5.21 2.07
N ASP A 71 -2.16 -6.31 2.43
CA ASP A 71 -2.99 -6.38 3.62
C ASP A 71 -2.17 -6.15 4.88
N LYS A 72 -1.02 -6.80 4.98
CA LYS A 72 -0.06 -6.58 6.08
C LYS A 72 0.38 -5.12 6.17
N PHE A 73 0.75 -4.52 5.04
CA PHE A 73 1.22 -3.15 4.98
C PHE A 73 0.19 -2.17 5.57
N PHE A 74 -1.07 -2.25 5.10
CA PHE A 74 -2.11 -1.33 5.56
C PHE A 74 -2.63 -1.65 6.97
N ASN A 75 -2.49 -2.88 7.45
CA ASN A 75 -2.87 -3.27 8.80
C ASN A 75 -1.77 -3.03 9.85
N ASN A 76 -0.66 -2.40 9.48
CA ASN A 76 0.52 -2.21 10.35
C ASN A 76 1.14 -3.53 10.85
N GLU A 77 1.02 -4.59 10.07
CA GLU A 77 1.68 -5.87 10.33
C GLU A 77 3.06 -5.91 9.68
N GLU A 78 3.92 -6.83 10.12
CA GLU A 78 5.23 -7.03 9.50
C GLU A 78 5.06 -7.49 8.04
N THR A 79 5.37 -6.60 7.11
CA THR A 79 5.60 -6.94 5.70
C THR A 79 6.96 -7.61 5.57
N ASP A 80 7.08 -8.47 4.56
CA ASP A 80 8.37 -9.08 4.22
C ASP A 80 9.39 -7.95 3.99
N LYS A 81 10.49 -7.98 4.75
CA LYS A 81 11.42 -6.85 4.85
C LYS A 81 12.03 -6.56 3.49
N VAL A 82 11.49 -5.58 2.79
CA VAL A 82 12.27 -4.85 1.79
C VAL A 82 13.23 -4.00 2.61
N THR A 83 14.49 -4.43 2.65
CA THR A 83 15.58 -3.72 3.32
C THR A 83 15.58 -2.26 2.86
N GLY A 84 15.27 -1.32 3.76
CA GLY A 84 15.39 0.12 3.48
C GLY A 84 14.11 0.91 3.18
N TYR A 85 12.91 0.45 3.57
CA TYR A 85 11.74 1.33 3.57
C TYR A 85 11.85 2.38 4.67
N VAL A 86 12.44 3.53 4.33
CA VAL A 86 12.50 4.73 5.16
C VAL A 86 11.23 5.52 4.88
N ASN A 87 10.49 5.88 5.93
CA ASN A 87 9.30 6.72 5.81
C ASN A 87 9.74 8.06 5.18
N PRO A 88 9.02 8.63 4.21
CA PRO A 88 9.41 9.92 3.62
C PRO A 88 9.55 11.03 4.67
N ASP A 89 8.81 10.95 5.78
CA ASP A 89 8.91 11.85 6.92
C ASP A 89 10.21 11.67 7.74
N ASP A 90 10.85 10.50 7.70
CA ASP A 90 12.14 10.23 8.37
C ASP A 90 13.35 10.79 7.59
N ILE A 91 13.16 11.30 6.36
CA ILE A 91 14.20 11.93 5.54
C ILE A 91 14.38 13.42 5.89
N THR A 92 13.52 13.98 6.74
CA THR A 92 13.49 15.42 7.06
C THR A 92 14.57 15.88 8.06
N GLU A 93 15.54 15.01 8.42
CA GLU A 93 16.67 15.33 9.32
C GLU A 93 18.06 15.04 8.70
N LEU A 94 18.27 15.43 7.43
CA LEU A 94 19.63 15.54 6.84
C LEU A 94 19.88 16.92 6.25
#